data_AF-A0A1I8AFT3-F1
#
_entry.id   AF-A0A1I8AFT3-F1
#
_cell.length_a   1.000
_cell.length_b   1.000
_cell.length_c   1.000
_cell.angle_alpha   90.00
_cell.angle_beta   90.00
_cell.angle_gamma   90.00
#
_symmetry.space_group_name_H-M   'P 1'
#
loop_
_entity.id
_entity.type
_entity.pdbx_description
1 polymer ?
#
loop_
_entity_poly.entity_id
_entity_poly.type
_entity_poly.pdbx_seq_one_letter_code
_entity_poly.pdbx_strand_id
1 'polypeptide(L)'
;MANGFIWGFIACLSLLYAGMFWRVMREVTIHPPIRFNRQRREVAFVPTRGAAPIFVPWESVIACVSAGRTVTEYAVLPAFNLMFCLRQADTGNVLWINVPSGHLGAAIAEWEAIRVY
;
A
#
# COMPACT_ATOMS: atom_id res chain seq x y z
N MET A 1 -44.14 10.08 -23.23
CA MET A 1 -43.22 11.23 -23.16
C MET A 1 -42.13 10.89 -22.18
N ALA A 2 -40.86 10.85 -22.61
CA ALA A 2 -39.75 10.70 -21.68
C ALA A 2 -39.77 11.88 -20.71
N ASN A 3 -40.00 11.61 -19.43
CA ASN A 3 -40.17 12.65 -18.43
C ASN A 3 -38.79 13.28 -18.16
N GLY A 4 -38.52 14.44 -18.77
CA GLY A 4 -37.18 15.08 -18.75
C GLY A 4 -36.62 15.32 -17.35
N PHE A 5 -37.51 15.52 -16.37
CA PHE A 5 -37.14 15.63 -14.95
C PHE A 5 -36.53 14.34 -14.38
N ILE A 6 -37.03 13.17 -14.77
CA ILE A 6 -36.51 11.87 -14.31
C ILE A 6 -35.10 11.64 -14.89
N TRP A 7 -34.89 11.96 -16.16
CA TRP A 7 -33.57 11.86 -16.80
C TRP A 7 -32.56 12.83 -16.20
N GLY A 8 -32.97 14.06 -15.88
CA GLY A 8 -32.13 15.03 -15.17
C GLY A 8 -31.71 14.55 -13.78
N PHE A 9 -32.64 13.94 -13.04
CA PHE A 9 -32.35 13.37 -11.72
C PHE A 9 -31.36 12.20 -11.79
N ILE A 10 -31.55 11.29 -12.75
CA ILE A 10 -30.63 10.16 -12.99
C ILE A 10 -29.23 10.66 -13.38
N ALA A 11 -29.14 11.67 -14.25
CA ALA A 11 -27.86 12.25 -14.66
C ALA A 11 -27.12 12.93 -13.50
N CYS A 12 -27.86 13.60 -12.60
CA CYS A 12 -27.27 14.20 -11.40
C CYS A 12 -26.68 13.11 -10.48
N LEU A 13 -27.44 12.03 -10.23
CA LEU A 13 -26.96 10.91 -9.42
C LEU A 13 -25.76 10.20 -10.04
N SER A 14 -25.73 10.01 -11.36
CA SER A 14 -24.60 9.36 -12.04
C SER A 14 -23.32 10.20 -11.96
N LEU A 15 -23.43 11.53 -12.10
CA LEU A 15 -22.29 12.45 -11.94
C LEU A 15 -21.75 12.44 -10.50
N LEU A 16 -22.64 12.46 -9.51
CA LEU A 16 -22.24 12.36 -8.10
C LEU A 16 -21.52 11.04 -7.82
N TYR A 17 -22.07 9.92 -8.31
CA TYR A 17 -21.45 8.60 -8.16
C TYR A 17 -20.08 8.54 -8.84
N ALA A 18 -19.95 9.03 -10.07
CA ALA A 18 -18.69 9.08 -10.79
C ALA A 18 -17.63 9.93 -10.05
N GLY A 19 -18.03 11.07 -9.49
CA GLY A 19 -17.15 11.92 -8.70
C GLY A 19 -16.64 11.22 -7.43
N MET A 20 -17.53 10.54 -6.72
CA MET A 20 -17.16 9.74 -5.53
C MET A 20 -16.24 8.58 -5.90
N PHE A 21 -16.59 7.83 -6.96
CA PHE A 21 -15.79 6.73 -7.46
C PHE A 21 -14.38 7.19 -7.85
N TRP A 22 -14.25 8.34 -8.51
CA TRP A 22 -12.96 8.88 -8.90
C TRP A 22 -12.10 9.28 -7.70
N ARG A 23 -12.69 9.80 -6.62
CA ARG A 23 -11.97 10.09 -5.37
C ARG A 23 -11.42 8.80 -4.74
N VAL A 24 -12.26 7.78 -4.63
CA VAL A 24 -11.85 6.48 -4.07
C VAL A 24 -10.75 5.85 -4.92
N MET A 25 -10.90 5.85 -6.25
CA MET A 25 -9.87 5.33 -7.16
C MET A 25 -8.54 6.08 -7.03
N ARG A 26 -8.59 7.40 -6.84
CA ARG A 26 -7.39 8.20 -6.59
C ARG A 26 -6.71 7.79 -5.29
N GLU A 27 -7.45 7.55 -4.22
CA GLU A 27 -6.91 7.11 -2.93
C GLU A 27 -6.27 5.72 -2.98
N VAL A 28 -6.91 4.75 -3.65
CA VAL A 28 -6.36 3.39 -3.79
C VAL A 28 -5.08 3.38 -4.63
N THR A 29 -4.94 4.29 -5.60
CA THR A 29 -3.73 4.39 -6.44
C THR A 29 -2.54 5.02 -5.68
N ILE A 30 -2.71 5.45 -4.43
CA ILE A 30 -1.63 6.09 -3.66
C ILE A 30 -0.55 5.09 -3.24
N HIS A 31 -0.83 3.78 -3.24
CA HIS A 31 0.17 2.78 -2.88
C HIS A 31 1.40 2.89 -3.78
N PRO A 32 2.54 3.35 -3.24
CA PRO A 32 3.67 3.62 -4.08
C PRO A 32 4.35 2.33 -4.51
N PRO A 33 4.82 2.25 -5.77
CA PRO A 33 5.56 1.10 -6.22
C PRO A 33 6.90 1.03 -5.49
N ILE A 34 7.24 -0.16 -5.01
CA ILE A 34 8.56 -0.48 -4.45
C ILE A 34 9.20 -1.51 -5.35
N ARG A 35 10.48 -1.30 -5.66
CA ARG A 35 11.26 -2.23 -6.48
C ARG A 35 12.57 -2.54 -5.80
N PHE A 36 12.80 -3.81 -5.56
CA PHE A 36 14.07 -4.35 -5.10
C PHE A 36 14.97 -4.61 -6.31
N ASN A 37 16.18 -4.05 -6.30
CA ASN A 37 17.16 -4.25 -7.35
C ASN A 37 18.34 -5.10 -6.84
N ARG A 38 18.38 -6.37 -7.30
CA ARG A 38 19.38 -7.35 -6.85
C ARG A 38 20.82 -6.93 -7.17
N GLN A 39 21.09 -6.49 -8.39
CA GLN A 39 22.46 -6.27 -8.87
C GLN A 39 23.19 -5.15 -8.13
N ARG A 40 22.46 -4.08 -7.77
CA ARG A 40 23.00 -2.91 -7.08
C ARG A 40 22.75 -2.94 -5.57
N ARG A 41 22.05 -3.96 -5.06
CA ARG A 41 21.64 -4.11 -3.65
C ARG A 41 20.98 -2.83 -3.13
N GLU A 42 20.00 -2.35 -3.88
CA GLU A 42 19.28 -1.11 -3.58
C GLU A 42 17.77 -1.31 -3.70
N VAL A 43 17.03 -0.53 -2.92
CA VAL A 43 15.56 -0.51 -2.91
C VAL A 43 15.11 0.84 -3.40
N ALA A 44 14.36 0.84 -4.50
CA ALA A 44 13.75 2.03 -5.05
C ALA A 44 12.30 2.12 -4.54
N PHE A 45 11.94 3.26 -3.96
CA PHE A 45 10.56 3.54 -3.56
C PHE A 45 10.18 4.98 -3.91
N VAL A 46 8.89 5.23 -4.05
CA VAL A 46 8.34 6.57 -4.33
C VAL A 46 7.50 6.99 -3.13
N PRO A 47 7.81 8.06 -2.37
CA PRO A 47 7.05 8.37 -1.15
C PRO A 47 5.63 8.88 -1.44
N THR A 48 5.49 9.70 -2.49
CA THR A 48 4.24 10.33 -2.90
C THR A 48 4.08 10.19 -4.40
N ARG A 49 2.85 9.94 -4.87
CA ARG A 49 2.56 9.87 -6.31
C ARG A 49 3.11 11.11 -7.03
N GLY A 50 4.06 10.90 -7.95
CA GLY A 50 4.70 11.96 -8.74
C GLY A 50 6.00 12.52 -8.14
N ALA A 51 6.41 12.08 -6.95
CA ALA A 51 7.73 12.40 -6.39
C ALA A 51 8.84 11.60 -7.10
N ALA A 52 10.07 12.12 -7.03
CA ALA A 52 11.24 11.40 -7.54
C ALA A 52 11.45 10.09 -6.77
N PRO A 53 11.89 9.00 -7.44
CA PRO A 53 12.21 7.76 -6.77
C PRO A 53 13.42 7.95 -5.85
N ILE A 54 13.31 7.44 -4.62
CA ILE A 54 14.37 7.43 -3.63
C ILE A 54 15.00 6.04 -3.66
N PHE A 55 16.34 6.02 -3.69
CA PHE A 55 17.13 4.79 -3.66
C PHE A 55 17.76 4.64 -2.27
N VAL A 56 17.56 3.49 -1.65
CA VAL A 56 18.08 3.16 -0.31
C VAL A 56 18.90 1.87 -0.40
N PRO A 57 20.09 1.81 0.21
CA PRO A 57 20.88 0.58 0.21
C PRO A 57 20.17 -0.52 0.98
N TRP A 58 20.22 -1.74 0.46
CA TRP A 58 19.56 -2.91 1.02
C TRP A 58 19.95 -3.18 2.48
N GLU A 59 21.21 -2.92 2.83
CA GLU A 59 21.76 -3.14 4.18
C GLU A 59 21.11 -2.24 5.25
N SER A 60 20.51 -1.13 4.83
CA SER A 60 19.83 -0.20 5.74
C SER A 60 18.34 -0.53 5.92
N VAL A 61 17.81 -1.48 5.15
CA VAL A 61 16.41 -1.87 5.23
C VAL A 61 16.19 -2.74 6.46
N ILE A 62 15.26 -2.30 7.31
CA ILE A 62 14.84 -3.06 8.49
C ILE A 62 13.49 -3.68 8.17
N ALA A 63 13.41 -5.02 8.25
CA ALA A 63 12.15 -5.75 8.14
C ALA A 63 11.72 -6.25 9.53
N CYS A 64 10.43 -6.13 9.83
CA CYS A 64 9.83 -6.72 11.01
C CYS A 64 8.47 -7.32 10.68
N VAL A 65 8.01 -8.26 11.49
CA VAL A 65 6.69 -8.86 11.35
C VAL A 65 5.85 -8.47 12.55
N SER A 66 4.70 -7.89 12.28
CA SER A 66 3.70 -7.57 13.31
C SER A 66 2.64 -8.65 13.32
N ALA A 67 2.40 -9.24 14.50
CA ALA A 67 1.34 -10.20 14.75
C ALA A 67 0.29 -9.55 15.66
N GLY A 68 -0.88 -9.28 15.10
CA GLY A 68 -2.01 -8.68 15.78
C GLY A 68 -3.27 -9.54 15.67
N ARG A 69 -4.35 -9.02 16.25
CA ARG A 69 -5.69 -9.60 16.14
C ARG A 69 -6.67 -8.47 15.88
N THR A 70 -7.48 -8.62 14.84
CA THR A 70 -8.57 -7.71 14.55
C THR A 70 -9.82 -8.27 15.22
N VAL A 71 -10.33 -7.55 16.21
CA VAL A 71 -11.54 -7.93 16.95
C VAL A 71 -12.74 -7.29 16.24
N THR A 72 -13.70 -8.11 15.85
CA THR A 72 -15.01 -7.69 15.35
C THR A 72 -16.09 -8.20 16.31
N GLU A 73 -17.32 -7.71 16.18
CA GLU A 73 -18.45 -8.14 17.03
C GLU A 73 -18.71 -9.66 16.97
N TYR A 74 -18.37 -10.30 15.85
CA TYR A 74 -18.69 -11.71 15.59
C TYR A 74 -17.48 -12.65 15.65
N ALA A 75 -16.26 -12.13 15.52
CA ALA A 75 -15.06 -12.95 15.44
C ALA A 75 -13.78 -12.18 15.80
N VAL A 76 -12.78 -12.95 16.27
CA VAL A 76 -11.40 -12.47 16.41
C VAL A 76 -10.59 -13.06 15.26
N LEU A 77 -10.21 -12.22 14.30
CA LEU A 77 -9.40 -12.63 13.15
C LEU A 77 -7.92 -12.33 13.43
N PRO A 78 -7.00 -13.28 13.17
CA PRO A 78 -5.58 -12.98 13.24
C PRO A 78 -5.18 -12.02 12.11
N ALA A 79 -4.35 -11.03 12.41
CA ALA A 79 -3.85 -10.06 11.44
C ALA A 79 -2.32 -10.08 11.49
N PHE A 80 -1.68 -10.49 10.39
CA PHE A 80 -0.23 -10.49 10.29
C PHE A 80 0.20 -9.53 9.20
N ASN A 81 1.19 -8.69 9.50
CA ASN A 81 1.73 -7.74 8.54
C ASN A 81 3.25 -7.85 8.51
N LEU A 82 3.81 -8.05 7.31
CA LEU A 82 5.22 -7.84 7.04
C LEU A 82 5.46 -6.35 6.85
N MET A 83 6.31 -5.77 7.68
CA MET A 83 6.58 -4.34 7.72
C MET A 83 8.02 -4.07 7.31
N PHE A 84 8.22 -3.09 6.41
CA PHE A 84 9.53 -2.58 6.04
C PHE A 84 9.70 -1.14 6.51
N CYS A 85 10.85 -0.86 7.08
CA CYS A 85 11.29 0.46 7.45
C CYS A 85 12.42 0.86 6.50
N LEU A 86 12.13 1.82 5.62
CA LEU A 86 13.10 2.43 4.72
C LEU A 86 13.48 3.79 5.29
N ARG A 87 14.74 3.93 5.70
CA ARG A 87 15.28 5.20 6.18
C ARG A 87 16.03 5.89 5.06
N GLN A 88 15.66 7.13 4.77
CA GLN A 88 16.43 7.99 3.87
C GLN A 88 17.68 8.50 4.59
N ALA A 89 18.85 8.31 3.98
CA ALA A 89 20.14 8.69 4.58
C ALA A 89 20.26 10.23 4.79
N ASP A 90 19.79 11.02 3.82
CA ASP A 90 20.03 12.47 3.82
C ASP A 90 19.05 13.25 4.70
N THR A 91 17.78 12.83 4.73
CA THR A 91 16.69 13.57 5.38
C THR A 91 16.26 12.93 6.70
N GLY A 92 16.71 11.70 6.98
CA GLY A 92 16.28 10.93 8.15
C GLY A 92 14.81 10.51 8.12
N ASN A 93 14.10 10.77 7.01
CA ASN A 93 12.70 10.42 6.87
C ASN A 93 12.55 8.90 6.84
N VAL A 94 11.51 8.39 7.51
CA VAL A 94 11.27 6.97 7.66
C VAL A 94 9.95 6.64 6.98
N LEU A 95 10.02 5.79 5.96
CA LEU A 95 8.83 5.24 5.32
C LEU A 95 8.55 3.85 5.89
N TRP A 96 7.32 3.67 6.37
CA TRP A 96 6.78 2.37 6.74
C TRP A 96 5.93 1.81 5.62
N ILE A 97 6.25 0.59 5.22
CA ILE A 97 5.48 -0.17 4.24
C ILE A 97 4.90 -1.37 4.95
N ASN A 98 3.61 -1.60 4.78
CA ASN A 98 2.89 -2.71 5.38
C ASN A 98 2.37 -3.62 4.27
N VAL A 99 2.81 -4.86 4.26
CA VAL A 99 2.30 -5.91 3.38
C VAL A 99 1.49 -6.87 4.25
N PRO A 100 0.15 -6.95 4.05
CA PRO A 100 -0.66 -7.89 4.80
C PRO A 100 -0.37 -9.32 4.35
N SER A 101 -0.12 -10.21 5.30
CA SER A 101 0.15 -11.63 5.04
C SER A 101 -0.90 -12.49 5.74
N GLY A 102 -1.21 -13.66 5.16
CA GLY A 102 -2.27 -14.54 5.67
C GLY A 102 -1.93 -15.23 7.00
N HIS A 103 -0.65 -15.48 7.27
CA HIS A 103 -0.16 -16.08 8.51
C HIS A 103 1.29 -15.70 8.79
N LEU A 104 1.75 -15.87 10.04
CA LEU A 104 3.12 -15.55 10.45
C LEU A 104 4.18 -16.21 9.56
N GLY A 105 4.01 -17.51 9.27
CA GLY A 105 4.94 -18.24 8.41
C GLY A 105 5.02 -17.70 6.97
N ALA A 106 3.92 -17.16 6.43
CA ALA A 106 3.91 -16.55 5.10
C ALA A 106 4.70 -15.24 5.11
N ALA A 107 4.51 -14.40 6.12
CA ALA A 107 5.28 -13.16 6.27
C ALA A 107 6.79 -13.42 6.36
N ILE A 108 7.20 -14.47 7.10
CA ILE A 108 8.61 -14.88 7.18
C ILE A 108 9.09 -15.43 5.84
N ALA A 109 8.33 -16.32 5.19
CA ALA A 109 8.70 -16.90 3.91
C ALA A 109 8.81 -15.83 2.79
N GLU A 110 7.92 -14.84 2.79
CA GLU A 110 7.98 -13.67 1.91
C GLU A 110 9.28 -12.89 2.16
N TRP A 111 9.63 -12.63 3.42
CA TRP A 111 10.90 -11.98 3.74
C TRP A 111 12.10 -12.79 3.25
N GLU A 112 12.14 -14.09 3.53
CA GLU A 112 13.21 -14.99 3.06
C GLU A 112 13.34 -14.99 1.54
N ALA A 113 12.20 -15.02 0.82
CA ALA A 113 12.18 -14.97 -0.63
C ALA A 113 12.81 -13.67 -1.15
N ILE A 114 12.52 -12.53 -0.53
CA ILE A 114 13.12 -11.24 -0.91
C ILE A 114 14.62 -11.21 -0.58
N ARG A 115 15.06 -11.82 0.53
CA ARG A 115 16.51 -11.87 0.87
C ARG A 115 17.33 -12.68 -0.13
N VAL A 116 16.74 -13.74 -0.69
CA VAL A 116 17.40 -14.63 -1.65
C VAL A 116 17.34 -14.09 -3.09
N TYR A 117 16.34 -13.24 -3.37
CA TYR A 117 16.11 -12.62 -4.68
C TYR A 117 17.27 -11.74 -5.15
#